data_AF-A0A971GJP5-F1
#
_entry.id   AF-A0A971GJP5-F1
#
_cell.length_a   1.000
_cell.length_b   1.000
_cell.length_c   1.000
_cell.angle_alpha   90.00
_cell.angle_beta   90.00
_cell.angle_gamma   90.00
#
_symmetry.space_group_name_H-M   'P 1'
#
loop_
_entity.id
_entity.type
_entity.pdbx_description
1 polymer ?
#
loop_
_entity_poly.entity_id
_entity_poly.type
_entity_poly.pdbx_seq_one_letter_code
_entity_poly.pdbx_strand_id
1 'polypeptide(L)'
;VDIREDKTAYIFYDKIPGAGGLPVGCGGKAMLLLSGGIDSPVAGWMIAKRGVLINAVHFYSYPYTSERAKDKVISLCKTLSLYTLGIKLHIVPFTEIQCEINEKCPNEYLTIIMRRYMMRIAEKIAVKSGSLGLVTGEAIGQVASQTMESLAVTDSVVRMPVYRPLIGMDKSEVVSVSKRIETYDTSILPYEDCCTVFVAKHPATKPTIEKAESYESVLDMEKLIKNALDGTETIYIAPSV
;
A
#
# COMPACT_ATOMS: atom_id res chain seq x y z
N VAL A 1 23.15 36.55 7.65
CA VAL A 1 23.05 37.71 6.74
C VAL A 1 23.70 37.33 5.44
N ASP A 2 22.97 37.46 4.33
CA ASP A 2 23.41 37.13 2.99
C ASP A 2 23.34 38.40 2.12
N ILE A 3 24.50 38.90 1.69
CA ILE A 3 24.66 40.19 0.99
C ILE A 3 24.73 39.92 -0.52
N ARG A 4 23.89 40.61 -1.29
CA ARG A 4 23.76 40.41 -2.74
C ARG A 4 24.42 41.54 -3.53
N GLU A 5 24.80 41.24 -4.78
CA GLU A 5 25.49 42.18 -5.68
C GLU A 5 24.63 43.40 -6.04
N ASP A 6 23.30 43.27 -5.98
CA ASP A 6 22.33 44.34 -6.21
C ASP A 6 22.15 45.28 -5.01
N LYS A 7 23.06 45.21 -4.02
CA LYS A 7 23.05 45.98 -2.77
C LYS A 7 21.85 45.67 -1.86
N THR A 8 21.16 44.54 -2.06
CA THR A 8 20.18 44.02 -1.11
C THR A 8 20.83 43.08 -0.09
N ALA A 9 20.20 42.92 1.07
CA ALA A 9 20.66 42.00 2.10
C ALA A 9 19.49 41.22 2.71
N TYR A 10 19.61 39.90 2.76
CA TYR A 10 18.69 39.02 3.47
C TYR A 10 19.21 38.77 4.89
N ILE A 11 18.38 39.07 5.89
CA ILE A 11 18.67 38.79 7.30
C ILE A 11 17.73 37.68 7.76
N PHE A 12 18.32 36.57 8.18
CA PHE A 12 17.63 35.42 8.74
C PHE A 12 18.31 35.04 10.06
N TYR A 13 17.50 34.66 11.05
CA TYR A 13 17.95 34.28 12.38
C TYR A 13 17.79 32.78 12.64
N ASP A 14 16.71 32.19 12.14
CA ASP A 14 16.40 30.78 12.33
C ASP A 14 16.10 30.09 10.98
N LYS A 15 16.43 28.81 10.89
CA LYS A 15 16.20 27.97 9.69
C LYS A 15 15.43 26.73 10.11
N ILE A 16 14.11 26.78 9.95
CA ILE A 16 13.23 25.65 10.21
C ILE A 16 13.30 24.70 9.00
N PRO A 17 13.82 23.47 9.14
CA PRO A 17 13.82 22.52 8.06
C PRO A 17 12.39 22.07 7.74
N GLY A 18 11.99 22.19 6.47
CA GLY A 18 10.75 21.57 5.97
C GLY A 18 10.89 20.06 5.80
N ALA A 19 9.92 19.44 5.12
CA ALA A 19 9.92 17.99 4.86
C ALA A 19 11.13 17.49 4.03
N GLY A 20 11.80 18.39 3.30
CA GLY A 20 12.87 18.08 2.36
C GLY A 20 12.36 17.24 1.17
N GLY A 21 13.25 16.56 0.47
CA GLY A 21 12.88 15.72 -0.66
C GLY A 21 12.73 16.50 -1.98
N LEU A 22 11.88 15.98 -2.87
CA LEU A 22 11.62 16.56 -4.19
C LEU A 22 10.15 17.01 -4.31
N PRO A 23 9.85 18.02 -5.14
CA PRO A 23 8.47 18.44 -5.40
C PRO A 23 7.60 17.28 -5.92
N VAL A 24 6.49 17.00 -5.23
CA VAL A 24 5.56 15.92 -5.63
C VAL A 24 5.01 16.18 -7.03
N GLY A 25 5.08 15.15 -7.88
CA GLY A 25 4.67 15.19 -9.29
C GLY A 25 5.84 15.20 -10.28
N CYS A 26 7.06 15.56 -9.86
CA CYS A 26 8.23 15.55 -10.77
C CYS A 26 8.74 14.15 -11.12
N GLY A 27 8.44 13.15 -10.30
CA GLY A 27 8.90 11.76 -10.42
C GLY A 27 7.89 10.79 -11.03
N GLY A 28 6.80 11.30 -11.63
CA GLY A 28 5.71 10.48 -12.17
C GLY A 28 4.71 10.04 -11.10
N LYS A 29 4.03 8.91 -11.34
CA LYS A 29 2.94 8.39 -10.51
C LYS A 29 3.21 6.96 -10.05
N ALA A 30 2.76 6.60 -8.86
CA ALA A 30 2.80 5.22 -8.38
C ALA A 30 1.49 4.83 -7.68
N MET A 31 1.18 3.54 -7.65
CA MET A 31 0.02 2.98 -6.98
C MET A 31 0.42 2.35 -5.64
N LEU A 32 0.02 2.97 -4.55
CA LEU A 32 0.23 2.48 -3.19
C LEU A 32 -0.83 1.45 -2.81
N LEU A 33 -0.39 0.25 -2.41
CA LEU A 33 -1.26 -0.70 -1.73
C LEU A 33 -1.41 -0.26 -0.28
N LEU A 34 -2.50 0.45 0.01
CA LEU A 34 -2.78 1.04 1.30
C LEU A 34 -3.63 0.10 2.16
N SER A 35 -3.10 -0.21 3.34
CA SER A 35 -3.73 -1.03 4.36
C SER A 35 -4.09 -0.17 5.58
N GLY A 36 -4.86 -0.73 6.52
CA GLY A 36 -5.17 -0.04 7.77
C GLY A 36 -4.00 -0.03 8.77
N GLY A 37 -2.85 -0.60 8.40
CA GLY A 37 -1.69 -0.75 9.27
C GLY A 37 -0.75 0.46 9.27
N ILE A 38 0.30 0.37 10.08
CA ILE A 38 1.30 1.44 10.28
C ILE A 38 2.20 1.62 9.04
N ASP A 39 2.48 0.53 8.34
CA ASP A 39 3.63 0.47 7.43
C ASP A 39 3.31 1.09 6.05
N SER A 40 2.13 0.80 5.48
CA SER A 40 1.79 1.29 4.13
C SER A 40 1.63 2.82 4.04
N PRO A 41 1.10 3.55 5.03
CA PRO A 41 1.15 5.01 5.02
C PRO A 41 2.57 5.57 4.98
N VAL A 42 3.48 4.98 5.75
CA VAL A 42 4.89 5.40 5.79
C VAL A 42 5.57 5.18 4.44
N ALA A 43 5.31 4.03 3.80
CA ALA A 43 5.82 3.75 2.46
C ALA A 43 5.31 4.76 1.42
N GLY A 44 4.02 5.10 1.46
CA GLY A 44 3.42 6.14 0.62
C GLY A 44 4.11 7.48 0.78
N TRP A 45 4.33 7.92 2.02
CA TRP A 45 5.03 9.16 2.33
C TRP A 45 6.49 9.16 1.85
N MET A 46 7.22 8.05 2.01
CA MET A 46 8.62 7.96 1.59
C MET A 46 8.78 8.06 0.08
N ILE A 47 7.88 7.44 -0.70
CA ILE A 47 7.87 7.58 -2.16
C ILE A 47 7.43 8.98 -2.59
N ALA A 48 6.42 9.55 -1.94
CA ALA A 48 6.00 10.93 -2.19
C ALA A 48 7.13 11.94 -1.98
N LYS A 49 7.93 11.75 -0.91
CA LYS A 49 9.12 12.56 -0.63
C LYS A 49 10.17 12.53 -1.76
N ARG A 50 10.12 11.53 -2.65
CA ARG A 50 10.98 11.45 -3.85
C ARG A 50 10.32 12.06 -5.10
N GLY A 51 9.29 12.88 -4.91
CA GLY A 51 8.64 13.63 -5.99
C GLY A 51 7.59 12.82 -6.75
N VAL A 52 7.19 11.65 -6.25
CA VAL A 52 6.24 10.76 -6.94
C VAL A 52 4.82 11.04 -6.43
N LEU A 53 3.86 11.20 -7.35
CA LEU A 53 2.45 11.36 -7.00
C LEU A 53 1.83 9.99 -6.67
N ILE A 54 1.07 9.93 -5.57
CA ILE A 54 0.52 8.68 -5.04
C ILE A 54 -0.97 8.56 -5.38
N ASN A 55 -1.32 7.51 -6.13
CA ASN A 55 -2.66 6.93 -6.10
C ASN A 55 -2.65 5.78 -5.09
N ALA A 56 -3.80 5.47 -4.47
CA ALA A 56 -3.90 4.39 -3.50
C ALA A 56 -4.94 3.37 -3.95
N VAL A 57 -4.68 2.10 -3.66
CA VAL A 57 -5.65 1.00 -3.73
C VAL A 57 -5.78 0.38 -2.35
N HIS A 58 -7.01 0.21 -1.90
CA HIS A 58 -7.35 -0.46 -0.65
C HIS A 58 -8.31 -1.61 -0.94
N PHE A 59 -7.99 -2.78 -0.40
CA PHE A 59 -8.82 -3.97 -0.51
C PHE A 59 -9.64 -4.14 0.77
N TYR A 60 -10.95 -4.28 0.62
CA TYR A 60 -11.87 -4.47 1.74
C TYR A 60 -12.79 -5.65 1.47
N SER A 61 -13.16 -6.38 2.52
CA SER A 61 -13.97 -7.59 2.42
C SER A 61 -15.23 -7.46 3.27
N TYR A 62 -16.19 -6.63 2.86
CA TYR A 62 -17.48 -6.54 3.55
C TYR A 62 -18.32 -7.81 3.27
N PRO A 63 -19.05 -8.39 4.26
CA PRO A 63 -19.28 -7.94 5.63
C PRO A 63 -18.25 -8.42 6.67
N TYR A 64 -17.20 -9.15 6.27
CA TYR A 64 -16.17 -9.66 7.18
C TYR A 64 -15.27 -8.56 7.77
N THR A 65 -15.15 -7.44 7.06
CA THR A 65 -14.51 -6.20 7.54
C THR A 65 -15.57 -5.14 7.79
N SER A 66 -15.37 -4.35 8.83
CA SER A 66 -16.30 -3.27 9.21
C SER A 66 -16.19 -2.06 8.28
N GLU A 67 -17.28 -1.30 8.12
CA GLU A 67 -17.22 0.02 7.46
C GLU A 67 -16.20 0.95 8.14
N ARG A 68 -15.98 0.78 9.45
CA ARG A 68 -14.95 1.52 10.19
C ARG A 68 -13.53 1.23 9.71
N ALA A 69 -13.25 0.05 9.16
CA ALA A 69 -11.96 -0.25 8.53
C ALA A 69 -11.76 0.57 7.24
N LYS A 70 -12.83 0.76 6.45
CA LYS A 70 -12.84 1.68 5.30
C LYS A 70 -12.61 3.12 5.74
N ASP A 71 -13.32 3.58 6.78
CA ASP A 71 -13.17 4.95 7.33
C ASP A 71 -11.76 5.21 7.88
N LYS A 72 -11.15 4.20 8.51
CA LYS A 72 -9.76 4.23 8.99
C LYS A 72 -8.81 4.55 7.84
N VAL A 73 -8.95 3.86 6.70
CA VAL A 73 -8.10 4.07 5.53
C VAL A 73 -8.35 5.42 4.86
N ILE A 74 -9.61 5.86 4.79
CA ILE A 74 -9.95 7.22 4.32
C ILE A 74 -9.29 8.26 5.21
N SER A 75 -9.29 8.06 6.53
CA SER A 75 -8.63 8.95 7.48
C SER A 75 -7.11 8.98 7.29
N LEU A 76 -6.47 7.83 7.09
CA LEU A 76 -5.05 7.76 6.74
C LEU A 76 -4.74 8.50 5.43
N CYS A 77 -5.60 8.37 4.42
CA CYS A 77 -5.46 9.11 3.16
C CYS A 77 -5.59 10.61 3.36
N LYS A 78 -6.49 11.09 4.24
CA LYS A 78 -6.60 12.52 4.57
C LYS A 78 -5.30 13.04 5.16
N THR A 79 -4.70 12.35 6.13
CA THR A 79 -3.39 12.74 6.68
C THR A 79 -2.30 12.72 5.62
N LEU A 80 -2.22 11.67 4.80
CA LEU A 80 -1.22 11.57 3.74
C LEU A 80 -1.43 12.60 2.61
N SER A 81 -2.66 13.05 2.37
CA SER A 81 -2.99 14.01 1.31
C SER A 81 -2.24 15.34 1.47
N LEU A 82 -1.95 15.72 2.72
CA LEU A 82 -1.14 16.90 3.08
C LEU A 82 0.27 16.84 2.49
N TYR A 83 0.82 15.65 2.33
CA TYR A 83 2.18 15.42 1.82
C TYR A 83 2.21 15.03 0.34
N THR A 84 1.07 14.68 -0.25
CA THR A 84 0.99 14.02 -1.58
C THR A 84 0.25 14.85 -2.63
N LEU A 85 -0.21 16.06 -2.28
CA LEU A 85 -1.05 16.92 -3.14
C LEU A 85 -2.41 16.29 -3.47
N GLY A 86 -2.97 15.53 -2.52
CA GLY A 86 -4.19 14.76 -2.71
C GLY A 86 -3.94 13.32 -3.13
N ILE A 87 -4.92 12.45 -2.88
CA ILE A 87 -4.85 11.02 -3.18
C ILE A 87 -6.14 10.58 -3.88
N LYS A 88 -5.99 9.89 -5.00
CA LYS A 88 -7.09 9.10 -5.59
C LYS A 88 -7.07 7.71 -4.95
N LEU A 89 -8.08 7.41 -4.13
CA LEU A 89 -8.24 6.15 -3.43
C LEU A 89 -9.22 5.26 -4.19
N HIS A 90 -8.75 4.09 -4.60
CA HIS A 90 -9.52 3.01 -5.21
C HIS A 90 -9.86 1.97 -4.14
N ILE A 91 -11.13 1.74 -3.90
CA ILE A 91 -11.64 0.85 -2.86
C ILE A 91 -12.20 -0.39 -3.57
N VAL A 92 -11.49 -1.51 -3.45
CA VAL A 92 -11.72 -2.72 -4.23
C VAL A 92 -12.39 -3.78 -3.35
N PRO A 93 -13.59 -4.27 -3.72
CA PRO A 93 -14.23 -5.37 -3.01
C PRO A 93 -13.44 -6.66 -3.23
N PHE A 94 -13.08 -7.33 -2.14
CA PHE A 94 -12.23 -8.52 -2.17
C PHE A 94 -12.89 -9.78 -1.56
N THR A 95 -14.13 -9.67 -1.08
CA THR A 95 -14.85 -10.75 -0.40
C THR A 95 -14.99 -12.02 -1.25
N GLU A 96 -15.44 -11.90 -2.51
CA GLU A 96 -15.67 -13.07 -3.38
C GLU A 96 -14.36 -13.85 -3.62
N ILE A 97 -13.28 -13.14 -3.96
CA ILE A 97 -11.95 -13.71 -4.14
C ILE A 97 -11.49 -14.43 -2.87
N GLN A 98 -11.68 -13.78 -1.71
CA GLN A 98 -11.22 -14.31 -0.44
C GLN A 98 -11.98 -15.57 -0.03
N CYS A 99 -13.30 -15.62 -0.22
CA CYS A 99 -14.12 -16.81 0.04
C CYS A 99 -13.73 -17.97 -0.87
N GLU A 100 -13.56 -17.72 -2.17
CA GLU A 100 -13.16 -18.72 -3.16
C GLU A 100 -11.77 -19.31 -2.88
N ILE A 101 -10.80 -18.47 -2.50
CA ILE A 101 -9.47 -18.92 -2.09
C ILE A 101 -9.57 -19.78 -0.82
N ASN A 102 -10.34 -19.36 0.17
CA ASN A 102 -10.51 -20.09 1.43
C ASN A 102 -11.19 -21.46 1.25
N GLU A 103 -12.11 -21.58 0.31
CA GLU A 103 -12.82 -22.84 0.02
C GLU A 103 -11.97 -23.82 -0.80
N LYS A 104 -11.22 -23.33 -1.79
CA LYS A 104 -10.62 -24.18 -2.83
C LYS A 104 -9.11 -24.36 -2.71
N CYS A 105 -8.41 -23.49 -2.00
CA CYS A 105 -6.95 -23.52 -1.90
C CYS A 105 -6.47 -24.07 -0.55
N PRO A 106 -5.24 -24.62 -0.47
CA PRO A 106 -4.67 -25.07 0.80
C PRO A 106 -4.50 -23.94 1.80
N ASN A 107 -4.88 -24.19 3.06
CA ASN A 107 -4.81 -23.23 4.16
C ASN A 107 -3.44 -22.53 4.28
N GLU A 108 -2.34 -23.26 4.10
CA GLU A 108 -0.97 -22.71 4.20
C GLU A 108 -0.63 -21.67 3.12
N TYR A 109 -1.32 -21.66 1.97
CA TYR A 109 -1.07 -20.76 0.83
C TYR A 109 -2.08 -19.61 0.71
N LEU A 110 -3.14 -19.57 1.53
CA LEU A 110 -4.21 -18.57 1.41
C LEU A 110 -3.67 -17.14 1.33
N THR A 111 -2.79 -16.77 2.27
CA THR A 111 -2.22 -15.42 2.32
C THR A 111 -1.45 -15.08 1.05
N ILE A 112 -0.64 -16.00 0.53
CA ILE A 112 0.19 -15.73 -0.65
C ILE A 112 -0.68 -15.60 -1.90
N ILE A 113 -1.69 -16.46 -2.06
CA ILE A 113 -2.62 -16.40 -3.19
C ILE A 113 -3.43 -15.10 -3.12
N MET A 114 -3.96 -14.73 -1.94
CA MET A 114 -4.65 -13.45 -1.75
C MET A 114 -3.77 -12.27 -2.18
N ARG A 115 -2.50 -12.25 -1.77
CA ARG A 115 -1.55 -11.19 -2.14
C ARG A 115 -1.29 -11.14 -3.64
N ARG A 116 -1.14 -12.29 -4.30
CA ARG A 116 -1.00 -12.37 -5.76
C ARG A 116 -2.21 -11.75 -6.48
N TYR A 117 -3.43 -12.04 -6.03
CA TYR A 117 -4.63 -11.38 -6.56
C TYR A 117 -4.63 -9.86 -6.32
N MET A 118 -4.28 -9.41 -5.12
CA MET A 118 -4.17 -7.98 -4.80
C MET A 118 -3.16 -7.28 -5.73
N MET A 119 -2.01 -7.90 -5.98
CA MET A 119 -0.98 -7.34 -6.86
C MET A 119 -1.46 -7.26 -8.32
N ARG A 120 -2.13 -8.29 -8.84
CA ARG A 120 -2.71 -8.28 -10.20
C ARG A 120 -3.76 -7.19 -10.37
N ILE A 121 -4.65 -7.04 -9.39
CA ILE A 121 -5.69 -6.01 -9.43
C ILE A 121 -5.06 -4.61 -9.31
N ALA A 122 -4.11 -4.43 -8.38
CA ALA A 122 -3.39 -3.18 -8.21
C ALA A 122 -2.65 -2.77 -9.49
N GLU A 123 -1.98 -3.69 -10.18
CA GLU A 123 -1.32 -3.43 -11.46
C GLU A 123 -2.32 -2.97 -12.54
N LYS A 124 -3.47 -3.66 -12.68
CA LYS A 124 -4.51 -3.27 -13.66
C LYS A 124 -5.03 -1.86 -13.40
N ILE A 125 -5.22 -1.47 -12.12
CA ILE A 125 -5.65 -0.11 -11.75
C ILE A 125 -4.49 0.90 -11.94
N ALA A 126 -3.25 0.50 -11.62
CA ALA A 126 -2.06 1.32 -11.80
C ALA A 126 -1.86 1.69 -13.27
N VAL A 127 -1.93 0.72 -14.19
CA VAL A 127 -1.83 0.95 -15.63
C VAL A 127 -2.92 1.91 -16.12
N LYS A 128 -4.19 1.69 -15.72
CA LYS A 128 -5.31 2.57 -16.09
C LYS A 128 -5.16 4.01 -15.57
N SER A 129 -4.51 4.20 -14.43
CA SER A 129 -4.29 5.51 -13.80
C SER A 129 -2.99 6.20 -14.22
N GLY A 130 -2.17 5.55 -15.07
CA GLY A 130 -0.88 6.06 -15.53
C GLY A 130 0.22 6.00 -14.48
N SER A 131 0.08 5.14 -13.47
CA SER A 131 1.15 4.84 -12.52
C SER A 131 2.25 4.01 -13.20
N LEU A 132 3.50 4.20 -12.77
CA LEU A 132 4.70 3.55 -13.32
C LEU A 132 5.27 2.45 -12.41
N GLY A 133 4.69 2.26 -11.23
CA GLY A 133 5.06 1.20 -10.30
C GLY A 133 4.04 1.05 -9.18
N LEU A 134 4.17 -0.05 -8.45
CA LEU A 134 3.43 -0.32 -7.22
C LEU A 134 4.28 0.07 -6.01
N VAL A 135 3.64 0.42 -4.90
CA VAL A 135 4.31 0.72 -3.62
C VAL A 135 3.69 -0.14 -2.53
N THR A 136 4.53 -0.79 -1.73
CA THR A 136 4.09 -1.56 -0.55
C THR A 136 4.86 -1.16 0.70
N GLY A 137 4.25 -1.35 1.86
CA GLY A 137 4.89 -1.18 3.17
C GLY A 137 5.55 -2.44 3.69
N GLU A 138 6.07 -3.31 2.83
CA GLU A 138 6.69 -4.57 3.25
C GLU A 138 8.12 -4.38 3.77
N ALA A 139 8.47 -5.17 4.78
CA ALA A 139 9.80 -5.28 5.36
C ALA A 139 10.23 -6.75 5.46
N ILE A 140 11.48 -7.07 5.09
CA ILE A 140 11.94 -8.47 5.07
C ILE A 140 11.94 -9.03 6.50
N GLY A 141 11.33 -10.21 6.67
CA GLY A 141 11.37 -10.94 7.93
C GLY A 141 10.45 -10.41 9.04
N GLN A 142 9.60 -9.41 8.74
CA GLN A 142 8.65 -8.89 9.73
C GLN A 142 7.48 -9.86 10.00
N VAL A 143 6.98 -10.53 8.96
CA VAL A 143 5.89 -11.52 9.04
C VAL A 143 6.16 -12.69 8.09
N ALA A 144 5.49 -13.83 8.31
CA ALA A 144 5.68 -15.05 7.50
C ALA A 144 5.45 -14.83 5.99
N SER A 145 4.55 -13.91 5.62
CA SER A 145 4.25 -13.57 4.23
C SER A 145 5.26 -12.60 3.59
N GLN A 146 6.30 -12.19 4.31
CA GLN A 146 7.35 -11.24 3.88
C GLN A 146 8.76 -11.86 3.97
N THR A 147 8.87 -13.19 3.81
CA THR A 147 10.14 -13.85 3.50
C THR A 147 10.58 -13.51 2.06
N MET A 148 11.87 -13.64 1.75
CA MET A 148 12.37 -13.37 0.39
C MET A 148 11.65 -14.26 -0.66
N GLU A 149 11.38 -15.51 -0.31
CA GLU A 149 10.61 -16.44 -1.11
C GLU A 149 9.17 -15.97 -1.31
N SER A 150 8.50 -15.50 -0.25
CA SER A 150 7.13 -14.98 -0.35
C SER A 150 7.05 -13.72 -1.20
N LEU A 151 8.04 -12.83 -1.10
CA LEU A 151 8.14 -11.63 -1.94
C LEU A 151 8.33 -12.01 -3.40
N ALA A 152 9.22 -12.94 -3.71
CA ALA A 152 9.45 -13.41 -5.08
C ALA A 152 8.18 -14.04 -5.69
N VAL A 153 7.46 -14.86 -4.93
CA VAL A 153 6.18 -15.48 -5.38
C VAL A 153 5.07 -14.44 -5.56
N THR A 154 5.06 -13.39 -4.75
CA THR A 154 4.08 -12.30 -4.87
C THR A 154 4.41 -11.36 -6.03
N ASP A 155 5.69 -11.16 -6.34
CA ASP A 155 6.14 -10.28 -7.43
C ASP A 155 6.03 -10.93 -8.80
N SER A 156 6.07 -12.26 -8.90
CA SER A 156 6.02 -12.96 -10.19
C SER A 156 4.73 -12.74 -10.99
N VAL A 157 3.69 -12.19 -10.36
CA VAL A 157 2.40 -11.91 -11.01
C VAL A 157 2.26 -10.50 -11.58
N VAL A 158 3.24 -9.63 -11.35
CA VAL A 158 3.27 -8.25 -11.86
C VAL A 158 4.49 -8.01 -12.73
N ARG A 159 4.34 -7.14 -13.71
CA ARG A 159 5.40 -6.70 -14.63
C ARG A 159 5.94 -5.33 -14.28
N MET A 160 5.18 -4.53 -13.52
CA MET A 160 5.60 -3.23 -13.03
C MET A 160 6.58 -3.35 -11.85
N PRO A 161 7.51 -2.40 -11.66
CA PRO A 161 8.35 -2.34 -10.46
C PRO A 161 7.51 -2.22 -9.18
N VAL A 162 7.90 -2.95 -8.14
CA VAL A 162 7.31 -2.87 -6.79
C VAL A 162 8.30 -2.19 -5.85
N TYR A 163 8.02 -0.95 -5.49
CA TYR A 163 8.85 -0.17 -4.58
C TYR A 163 8.53 -0.50 -3.13
N ARG A 164 9.58 -0.83 -2.35
CA ARG A 164 9.48 -1.21 -0.94
C ARG A 164 10.39 -0.33 -0.07
N PRO A 165 9.97 0.91 0.25
CA PRO A 165 10.81 1.85 1.00
C PRO A 165 11.23 1.32 2.37
N LEU A 166 10.46 0.40 2.95
CA LEU A 166 10.65 -0.13 4.30
C LEU A 166 11.40 -1.46 4.31
N ILE A 167 11.91 -1.93 3.17
CA ILE A 167 12.38 -3.31 2.98
C ILE A 167 13.44 -3.76 4.01
N GLY A 168 14.29 -2.82 4.46
CA GLY A 168 15.34 -3.03 5.45
C GLY A 168 15.18 -2.20 6.72
N MET A 169 14.02 -1.59 6.95
CA MET A 169 13.74 -0.84 8.18
C MET A 169 13.25 -1.78 9.28
N ASP A 170 13.64 -1.51 10.51
CA ASP A 170 13.05 -2.17 11.67
C ASP A 170 11.72 -1.53 12.10
N LYS A 171 10.98 -2.21 12.96
CA LYS A 171 9.64 -1.75 13.38
C LYS A 171 9.70 -0.41 14.14
N SER A 172 10.75 -0.18 14.92
CA SER A 172 10.90 1.05 15.70
C SER A 172 11.13 2.27 14.80
N GLU A 173 11.91 2.10 13.73
CA GLU A 173 12.14 3.11 12.71
C GLU A 173 10.84 3.47 11.99
N VAL A 174 10.07 2.46 11.56
CA VAL A 174 8.77 2.68 10.89
C VAL A 174 7.79 3.38 11.83
N VAL A 175 7.71 2.98 13.10
CA VAL A 175 6.87 3.63 14.11
C VAL A 175 7.28 5.08 14.32
N SER A 176 8.57 5.37 14.42
CA SER A 176 9.08 6.74 14.56
C SER A 176 8.64 7.63 13.39
N VAL A 177 8.74 7.13 12.15
CA VAL A 177 8.27 7.87 10.98
C VAL A 177 6.75 8.05 11.00
N SER A 178 5.98 7.00 11.33
CA SER A 178 4.51 7.08 11.39
C SER A 178 4.00 8.11 12.39
N LYS A 179 4.69 8.28 13.53
CA LYS A 179 4.38 9.34 14.50
C LYS A 179 4.69 10.72 13.97
N ARG A 180 5.84 10.88 13.31
CA ARG A 180 6.25 12.14 12.68
C ARG A 180 5.28 12.61 11.59
N ILE A 181 4.68 11.68 10.85
CA ILE A 181 3.71 12.00 9.79
C ILE A 181 2.25 11.88 10.26
N GLU A 182 2.03 11.71 11.56
CA GLU A 182 0.72 11.69 12.21
C GLU A 182 -0.23 10.58 11.71
N THR A 183 0.31 9.47 11.22
CA THR A 183 -0.48 8.29 10.79
C THR A 183 -0.59 7.21 11.86
N TYR A 184 0.26 7.26 12.90
CA TYR A 184 0.35 6.21 13.92
C TYR A 184 -0.97 5.97 14.67
N ASP A 185 -1.57 7.02 15.24
CA ASP A 185 -2.74 6.89 16.10
C ASP A 185 -3.96 6.34 15.35
N THR A 186 -4.14 6.75 14.09
CA THR A 186 -5.16 6.16 13.21
C THR A 186 -4.84 4.71 12.88
N SER A 187 -3.57 4.38 12.62
CA SER A 187 -3.14 3.03 12.22
C SER A 187 -3.33 1.98 13.32
N ILE A 188 -3.28 2.36 14.60
CA ILE A 188 -3.44 1.43 15.73
C ILE A 188 -4.90 1.18 16.15
N LEU A 189 -5.87 1.86 15.53
CA LEU A 189 -7.29 1.60 15.83
C LEU A 189 -7.64 0.12 15.60
N PRO A 190 -8.39 -0.52 16.52
CA PRO A 190 -8.62 -1.97 16.54
C PRO A 190 -9.69 -2.41 15.53
N TYR A 191 -9.48 -2.07 14.26
CA TYR A 191 -10.31 -2.51 13.14
C TYR A 191 -9.51 -3.46 12.28
N GLU A 192 -10.04 -4.66 12.08
CA GLU A 192 -9.39 -5.74 11.34
C GLU A 192 -9.23 -5.39 9.86
N ASP A 193 -8.12 -5.85 9.29
CA ASP A 193 -7.78 -5.66 7.88
C ASP A 193 -8.29 -6.85 7.06
N CYS A 194 -8.45 -6.67 5.75
CA CYS A 194 -8.92 -7.73 4.85
C CYS A 194 -8.05 -9.00 4.96
N CYS A 195 -6.73 -8.82 5.10
CA CYS A 195 -5.78 -9.93 5.18
C CYS A 195 -5.81 -10.70 6.51
N THR A 196 -6.49 -10.20 7.55
CA THR A 196 -6.48 -10.83 8.89
C THR A 196 -7.65 -11.78 9.13
N VAL A 197 -8.70 -11.72 8.28
CA VAL A 197 -9.94 -12.49 8.46
C VAL A 197 -9.73 -14.01 8.35
N PHE A 198 -8.92 -14.46 7.38
CA PHE A 198 -8.66 -15.89 7.13
C PHE A 198 -7.17 -16.24 7.25
N VAL A 199 -6.53 -15.79 8.35
CA VAL A 199 -5.12 -16.10 8.58
C VAL A 199 -4.95 -17.57 8.91
N ALA A 200 -4.10 -18.24 8.12
CA ALA A 200 -3.70 -19.61 8.36
C ALA A 200 -2.98 -19.74 9.72
N LYS A 201 -3.28 -20.79 10.48
CA LYS A 201 -2.55 -21.09 11.73
C LYS A 201 -1.05 -21.37 11.49
N HIS A 202 -0.73 -21.97 10.34
CA HIS A 202 0.63 -22.30 9.93
C HIS A 202 0.84 -21.87 8.46
N PRO A 203 1.14 -20.59 8.21
CA PRO A 203 1.38 -20.10 6.85
C PRO A 203 2.69 -20.65 6.29
N ALA A 204 2.73 -20.89 4.97
CA ALA A 204 3.94 -21.32 4.29
C ALA A 204 5.01 -20.20 4.34
N THR A 205 6.21 -20.52 4.84
CA THR A 205 7.33 -19.57 4.94
C THR A 205 8.30 -19.65 3.75
N LYS A 206 8.26 -20.76 3.01
CA LYS A 206 9.06 -21.00 1.80
C LYS A 206 8.16 -21.43 0.63
N PRO A 207 7.26 -20.56 0.16
CA PRO A 207 6.41 -20.88 -0.97
C PRO A 207 7.20 -20.96 -2.27
N THR A 208 6.65 -21.67 -3.27
CA THR A 208 7.20 -21.67 -4.63
C THR A 208 6.17 -21.16 -5.63
N ILE A 209 6.66 -20.65 -6.77
CA ILE A 209 5.82 -20.08 -7.82
C ILE A 209 4.92 -21.17 -8.41
N GLU A 210 5.48 -22.34 -8.68
CA GLU A 210 4.80 -23.46 -9.33
C GLU A 210 3.62 -23.96 -8.49
N LYS A 211 3.81 -24.04 -7.16
CA LYS A 211 2.72 -24.42 -6.25
C LYS A 211 1.64 -23.35 -6.19
N ALA A 212 2.03 -22.08 -6.08
CA ALA A 212 1.06 -20.97 -6.07
C ALA A 212 0.22 -20.96 -7.35
N GLU A 213 0.83 -21.13 -8.53
CA GLU A 213 0.13 -21.20 -9.81
C GLU A 213 -0.77 -22.43 -9.92
N SER A 214 -0.30 -23.60 -9.44
CA SER A 214 -1.11 -24.81 -9.40
C SER A 214 -2.36 -24.63 -8.52
N TYR A 215 -2.23 -24.00 -7.35
CA TYR A 215 -3.37 -23.73 -6.46
C TYR A 215 -4.28 -22.62 -6.98
N GLU A 216 -3.77 -21.70 -7.81
CA GLU A 216 -4.60 -20.70 -8.50
C GLU A 216 -5.39 -21.31 -9.67
N SER A 217 -4.94 -22.41 -10.27
CA SER A 217 -5.58 -23.01 -11.44
C SER A 217 -7.01 -23.52 -11.21
N VAL A 218 -7.39 -23.78 -9.96
CA VAL A 218 -8.75 -24.21 -9.59
C VAL A 218 -9.73 -23.03 -9.44
N LEU A 219 -9.22 -21.80 -9.51
CA LEU A 219 -9.98 -20.56 -9.38
C LEU A 219 -10.28 -19.97 -10.77
N ASP A 220 -11.46 -19.39 -10.94
CA ASP A 220 -11.80 -18.60 -12.13
C ASP A 220 -11.19 -17.19 -12.00
N MET A 221 -9.88 -17.11 -12.19
CA MET A 221 -9.10 -15.88 -11.97
C MET A 221 -9.62 -14.71 -12.79
N GLU A 222 -9.96 -14.92 -14.06
CA GLU A 222 -10.41 -13.84 -14.94
C GLU A 222 -11.73 -13.25 -14.47
N LYS A 223 -12.71 -14.11 -14.16
CA LYS A 223 -14.01 -13.67 -13.64
C LYS A 223 -13.86 -12.94 -12.31
N LEU A 224 -13.10 -13.50 -11.38
CA LEU A 224 -12.90 -12.94 -10.04
C LEU A 224 -12.24 -11.55 -10.08
N ILE A 225 -11.16 -11.41 -10.87
CA ILE A 225 -10.49 -10.12 -11.04
C ILE A 225 -11.41 -9.12 -11.73
N LYS A 226 -12.15 -9.54 -12.75
CA LYS A 226 -13.10 -8.67 -13.45
C LYS A 226 -14.18 -8.15 -12.51
N ASN A 227 -14.82 -9.02 -11.74
CA ASN A 227 -15.85 -8.64 -10.77
C ASN A 227 -15.31 -7.62 -9.75
N ALA A 228 -14.11 -7.86 -9.19
CA ALA A 228 -13.48 -6.94 -8.25
C ALA A 228 -13.19 -5.56 -8.88
N LEU A 229 -12.73 -5.53 -10.13
CA LEU A 229 -12.48 -4.29 -10.87
C LEU A 229 -13.79 -3.53 -11.19
N ASP A 230 -14.83 -4.25 -11.60
CA ASP A 230 -16.13 -3.66 -11.92
C ASP A 230 -16.82 -3.09 -10.67
N GLY A 231 -16.62 -3.70 -9.51
CA GLY A 231 -17.10 -3.21 -8.21
C GLY A 231 -16.22 -2.16 -7.54
N THR A 232 -15.13 -1.70 -8.17
CA THR A 232 -14.20 -0.74 -7.56
C THR A 232 -14.83 0.65 -7.43
N GLU A 233 -14.89 1.17 -6.21
CA GLU A 233 -15.26 2.56 -5.93
C GLU A 233 -14.02 3.46 -5.98
N THR A 234 -14.12 4.68 -6.51
CA THR A 234 -12.99 5.62 -6.54
C THR A 234 -13.38 6.94 -5.89
N ILE A 235 -12.60 7.37 -4.90
CA ILE A 235 -12.79 8.62 -4.15
C ILE A 235 -11.54 9.49 -4.33
N TYR A 236 -11.73 10.78 -4.57
CA TYR A 236 -10.63 11.75 -4.52
C TYR A 236 -10.61 12.45 -3.17
N ILE A 237 -9.46 12.40 -2.51
CA ILE A 237 -9.23 13.02 -1.21
C ILE A 237 -8.28 14.20 -1.44
N ALA A 238 -8.83 15.41 -1.36
CA ALA A 238 -8.06 16.63 -1.49
C ALA A 238 -7.25 16.91 -0.21
N PRO A 239 -6.10 17.62 -0.31
CA PRO A 239 -5.40 18.13 0.87
C PRO A 239 -6.32 19.12 1.60
N SER A 240 -6.74 18.76 2.81
CA SER A 240 -7.52 19.63 3.69
C SER A 240 -6.57 20.36 4.64
N VAL A 241 -6.33 21.64 4.34
CA VAL A 241 -5.57 22.58 5.19
C VAL A 241 -6.42 23.04 6.35
#